data_AF-A0A1V9Y949-F1
#
_entry.id   AF-A0A1V9Y949-F1
#
_cell.length_a   1.000
_cell.length_b   1.000
_cell.length_c   1.000
_cell.angle_alpha   90.00
_cell.angle_beta   90.00
_cell.angle_gamma   90.00
#
_symmetry.space_group_name_H-M   'P 1'
#
loop_
_entity.id
_entity.type
_entity.pdbx_description
1 polymer ?
#
loop_
_entity_poly.entity_id
_entity_poly.type
_entity_poly.pdbx_seq_one_letter_code
_entity_poly.pdbx_strand_id
1 'polypeptide(L)'
;RIRHAFLNAQPLTFVIPAFPFKSPNTTEKTLGVLPDRGEELAMERLEHLCTQIDKVYPHGVSVVIFSDGRIFNDIIGVSLDMMDAYYSELQTMAHVAGHTHIKFDRLETYTTSSDPNQELLVRYECDKIDMKKLLKEDEGMLATYRGFRRFITKDLSHKWVGMSKTAMDKEAGNAAKLMIQRNMAFST
;
A
#
# COMPACT_ATOMS: atom_id res chain seq x y z
N ARG A 1 14.97 -2.85 17.09
CA ARG A 1 13.71 -2.13 17.43
C ARG A 1 12.88 -2.90 18.45
N ILE A 2 12.41 -4.13 18.19
CA ILE A 2 11.66 -4.95 19.18
C ILE A 2 12.45 -5.18 20.47
N ARG A 3 13.70 -5.65 20.40
CA ARG A 3 14.55 -5.83 21.60
C ARG A 3 14.69 -4.55 22.43
N HIS A 4 14.80 -3.40 21.78
CA HIS A 4 14.89 -2.11 22.48
C HIS A 4 13.58 -1.77 23.18
N ALA A 5 12.44 -1.94 22.52
CA ALA A 5 11.13 -1.72 23.14
C ALA A 5 10.92 -2.66 24.33
N PHE A 6 11.28 -3.93 24.17
CA PHE A 6 11.21 -4.95 25.22
C PHE A 6 12.07 -4.59 26.44
N LEU A 7 13.33 -4.22 26.23
CA LEU A 7 14.24 -3.83 27.32
C LEU A 7 13.79 -2.56 28.07
N ASN A 8 12.98 -1.72 27.43
CA ASN A 8 12.48 -0.47 28.00
C ASN A 8 10.98 -0.52 28.37
N ALA A 9 10.37 -1.71 28.39
CA ALA A 9 8.96 -1.91 28.72
C ALA A 9 7.99 -1.01 27.94
N GLN A 10 8.29 -0.75 26.65
CA GLN A 10 7.49 0.12 25.79
C GLN A 10 6.45 -0.66 24.99
N PRO A 11 5.26 -0.11 24.72
CA PRO A 11 4.29 -0.74 23.83
C PRO A 11 4.90 -1.10 22.48
N LEU A 12 4.50 -2.25 21.92
CA LEU A 12 4.92 -2.65 20.58
C LEU A 12 3.93 -2.12 19.55
N THR A 13 4.44 -1.39 18.56
CA THR A 13 3.64 -0.96 17.40
C THR A 13 4.21 -1.58 16.14
N PHE A 14 3.41 -2.39 15.47
CA PHE A 14 3.68 -2.88 14.12
C PHE A 14 2.99 -1.97 13.12
N VAL A 15 3.67 -1.59 12.05
CA VAL A 15 3.08 -0.83 10.95
C VAL A 15 3.15 -1.70 9.70
N ILE A 16 2.01 -1.92 9.05
CA ILE A 16 1.92 -2.71 7.82
C ILE A 16 1.32 -1.85 6.71
N PRO A 17 2.08 -1.55 5.64
CA PRO A 17 1.50 -1.05 4.40
C PRO A 17 0.64 -2.13 3.79
N ALA A 18 -0.68 -1.96 3.82
CA ALA A 18 -1.62 -2.98 3.38
C ALA A 18 -3.00 -2.40 3.12
N PHE A 19 -3.82 -3.23 2.45
CA PHE A 19 -5.22 -2.94 2.18
C PHE A 19 -5.46 -1.59 1.45
N PRO A 20 -4.88 -1.41 0.24
CA PRO A 20 -5.04 -0.16 -0.51
C PRO A 20 -6.47 0.03 -1.03
N PHE A 21 -7.00 -1.02 -1.68
CA PHE A 21 -8.32 -1.10 -2.32
C PHE A 21 -8.49 -2.50 -2.96
N LYS A 22 -9.71 -2.84 -3.39
CA LYS A 22 -9.94 -3.99 -4.27
C LYS A 22 -9.37 -3.74 -5.67
N SER A 23 -8.92 -4.81 -6.32
CA SER A 23 -8.46 -4.75 -7.72
C SER A 23 -9.57 -4.17 -8.62
N PRO A 24 -9.24 -3.23 -9.53
CA PRO A 24 -10.22 -2.67 -10.47
C PRO A 24 -10.70 -3.68 -11.53
N ASN A 25 -10.01 -4.82 -11.67
CA ASN A 25 -10.49 -5.93 -12.48
C ASN A 25 -11.62 -6.68 -11.75
N THR A 26 -12.82 -6.11 -11.80
CA THR A 26 -14.04 -6.64 -11.19
C THR A 26 -14.61 -7.86 -11.91
N THR A 27 -14.13 -8.15 -13.12
CA THR A 27 -14.60 -9.29 -13.93
C THR A 27 -13.86 -10.58 -13.61
N GLU A 28 -12.59 -10.51 -13.21
CA GLU A 28 -11.74 -11.71 -13.03
C GLU A 28 -11.20 -11.87 -11.60
N LYS A 29 -11.19 -10.82 -10.77
CA LYS A 29 -10.41 -10.83 -9.52
C LYS A 29 -11.16 -10.47 -8.24
N THR A 30 -12.31 -9.81 -8.29
CA THR A 30 -13.01 -9.37 -7.08
C THR A 30 -14.53 -9.48 -7.24
N LEU A 31 -15.24 -9.65 -6.11
CA LEU A 31 -16.71 -9.72 -6.08
C LEU A 31 -17.36 -8.32 -5.99
N GLY A 32 -16.55 -7.27 -5.84
CA GLY A 32 -16.98 -5.88 -5.69
C GLY A 32 -15.79 -4.95 -5.45
N VAL A 33 -16.10 -3.70 -5.08
CA VAL A 33 -15.11 -2.65 -4.77
C VAL A 33 -14.85 -2.49 -3.27
N LEU A 34 -15.73 -3.04 -2.44
CA LEU A 34 -15.62 -3.02 -0.98
C LEU A 34 -14.84 -4.24 -0.47
N PRO A 35 -14.28 -4.16 0.75
CA PRO A 35 -13.72 -5.31 1.45
C PRO A 35 -14.74 -6.45 1.55
N ASP A 36 -14.24 -7.68 1.58
CA ASP A 36 -15.02 -8.89 1.73
C ASP A 36 -14.39 -9.82 2.77
N ARG A 37 -14.80 -11.10 2.75
CA ARG A 37 -14.33 -12.09 3.72
C ARG A 37 -12.80 -12.25 3.74
N GLY A 38 -12.12 -11.94 2.63
CA GLY A 38 -10.67 -11.99 2.56
C GLY A 38 -10.01 -11.01 3.54
N GLU A 39 -10.46 -9.75 3.53
CA GLU A 39 -9.96 -8.73 4.45
C GLU A 39 -10.39 -9.00 5.90
N GLU A 40 -11.61 -9.52 6.10
CA GLU A 40 -12.10 -9.90 7.43
C GLU A 40 -11.17 -10.92 8.10
N LEU A 41 -10.88 -12.03 7.41
CA LEU A 41 -10.00 -13.10 7.92
C LEU A 41 -8.57 -12.60 8.14
N ALA A 42 -8.11 -11.68 7.28
CA ALA A 42 -6.78 -11.09 7.43
C ALA A 42 -6.69 -10.23 8.70
N MET A 43 -7.70 -9.39 8.98
CA MET A 43 -7.78 -8.59 10.20
C MET A 43 -7.95 -9.47 11.45
N GLU A 44 -8.80 -10.50 11.39
CA GLU A 44 -8.96 -11.46 12.49
C GLU A 44 -7.62 -12.13 12.85
N ARG A 45 -6.81 -12.46 11.84
CA ARG A 45 -5.47 -13.03 12.05
C ARG A 45 -4.50 -12.06 12.70
N LEU A 46 -4.55 -10.77 12.35
CA LEU A 46 -3.73 -9.73 12.99
C LEU A 46 -4.14 -9.52 14.45
N GLU A 47 -5.44 -9.48 14.72
CA GLU A 47 -5.99 -9.36 16.07
C GLU A 47 -5.59 -10.55 16.94
N HIS A 48 -5.67 -11.77 16.38
CA HIS A 48 -5.24 -12.98 17.08
C HIS A 48 -3.74 -12.94 17.38
N LEU A 49 -2.90 -12.48 16.44
CA LEU A 49 -1.46 -12.31 16.68
C LEU A 49 -1.19 -11.37 17.87
N CYS A 50 -1.85 -10.20 17.90
CA CYS A 50 -1.73 -9.25 19.02
C CYS A 50 -2.15 -9.89 20.35
N THR A 51 -3.29 -10.58 20.37
CA THR A 51 -3.80 -11.27 21.56
C THR A 51 -2.82 -12.33 22.08
N GLN A 52 -2.08 -13.02 21.21
CA GLN A 52 -1.03 -13.96 21.65
C GLN A 52 0.20 -13.23 22.22
N ILE A 53 0.55 -12.06 21.68
CA ILE A 53 1.64 -11.23 22.19
C ILE A 53 1.30 -10.68 23.57
N ASP A 54 0.08 -10.21 23.81
CA ASP A 54 -0.32 -9.67 25.13
C ASP A 54 -0.14 -10.68 26.27
N LYS A 55 -0.35 -11.97 26.00
CA LYS A 55 -0.13 -13.05 26.98
C LYS A 55 1.30 -13.12 27.50
N VAL A 56 2.27 -12.66 26.71
CA VAL A 56 3.71 -12.73 27.03
C VAL A 56 4.34 -11.34 27.17
N TYR A 57 3.63 -10.26 26.81
CA TYR A 57 4.12 -8.89 26.83
C TYR A 57 3.03 -7.91 27.32
N PRO A 58 2.91 -7.68 28.63
CA PRO A 58 1.80 -6.91 29.21
C PRO A 58 1.89 -5.39 29.00
N HIS A 59 2.91 -4.90 28.29
CA HIS A 59 3.08 -3.47 28.01
C HIS A 59 2.29 -3.01 26.78
N GLY A 60 1.50 -3.90 26.18
CA GLY A 60 0.59 -3.62 25.08
C GLY A 60 1.22 -3.80 23.71
N VAL A 61 0.37 -4.13 22.75
CA VAL A 61 0.71 -4.29 21.33
C VAL A 61 -0.37 -3.67 20.46
N SER A 62 0.00 -3.11 19.32
CA SER A 62 -0.96 -2.71 18.29
C SER A 62 -0.39 -2.90 16.89
N VAL A 63 -1.29 -3.09 15.93
CA VAL A 63 -0.98 -3.10 14.50
C VAL A 63 -1.65 -1.88 13.89
N VAL A 64 -0.86 -1.05 13.22
CA VAL A 64 -1.33 0.03 12.36
C VAL A 64 -1.36 -0.49 10.93
N ILE A 65 -2.56 -0.65 10.39
CA ILE A 65 -2.76 -0.80 8.96
C ILE A 65 -2.58 0.59 8.34
N PHE A 66 -1.48 0.78 7.63
CA PHE A 66 -1.22 1.99 6.88
C PHE A 66 -1.71 1.77 5.45
N SER A 67 -2.78 2.46 5.05
CA SER A 67 -3.28 2.35 3.68
C SER A 67 -2.27 2.95 2.70
N ASP A 68 -1.74 2.10 1.81
CA ASP A 68 -0.86 2.48 0.70
C ASP A 68 -1.64 2.81 -0.58
N GLY A 69 -2.99 2.87 -0.50
CA GLY A 69 -3.86 3.13 -1.65
C GLY A 69 -3.53 4.44 -2.35
N ARG A 70 -3.35 5.52 -1.58
CA ARG A 70 -3.04 6.86 -2.12
C ARG A 70 -1.75 6.92 -2.93
N ILE A 71 -0.81 6.01 -2.66
CA ILE A 71 0.47 5.94 -3.37
C ILE A 71 0.29 5.49 -4.83
N PHE A 72 -0.70 4.62 -5.09
CA PHE A 72 -0.82 3.91 -6.37
C PHE A 72 -2.15 4.10 -7.10
N ASN A 73 -3.16 4.71 -6.48
CA ASN A 73 -4.53 4.68 -7.01
C ASN A 73 -4.68 5.26 -8.42
N ASP A 74 -4.02 6.36 -8.72
CA ASP A 74 -4.03 6.99 -10.04
C ASP A 74 -3.33 6.11 -11.11
N ILE A 75 -2.23 5.46 -10.74
CA ILE A 75 -1.51 4.50 -11.60
C ILE A 75 -2.43 3.33 -11.94
N ILE A 76 -3.09 2.78 -10.92
CA ILE A 76 -3.98 1.63 -11.06
C ILE A 76 -5.34 2.01 -11.64
N GLY A 77 -5.75 3.28 -11.57
CA GLY A 77 -7.04 3.78 -12.05
C GLY A 77 -8.19 3.59 -11.07
N VAL A 78 -7.90 3.61 -9.77
CA VAL A 78 -8.90 3.60 -8.70
C VAL A 78 -9.16 5.05 -8.27
N SER A 79 -10.43 5.47 -8.30
CA SER A 79 -10.83 6.80 -7.85
C SER A 79 -10.63 6.97 -6.34
N LEU A 80 -10.48 8.22 -5.89
CA LEU A 80 -10.38 8.54 -4.46
C LEU A 80 -11.65 8.09 -3.72
N ASP A 81 -12.84 8.33 -4.28
CA ASP A 81 -14.11 7.91 -3.67
C ASP A 81 -14.18 6.40 -3.42
N MET A 82 -13.70 5.57 -4.37
CA MET A 82 -13.68 4.12 -4.18
C MET A 82 -12.68 3.70 -3.10
N MET A 83 -11.53 4.37 -3.02
CA MET A 83 -10.55 4.12 -1.96
C MET A 83 -11.09 4.52 -0.59
N ASP A 84 -11.72 5.69 -0.48
CA ASP A 84 -12.30 6.18 0.78
C ASP A 84 -13.46 5.29 1.25
N ALA A 85 -14.30 4.82 0.33
CA ALA A 85 -15.35 3.86 0.63
C ALA A 85 -14.78 2.53 1.14
N TYR A 86 -13.75 2.00 0.46
CA TYR A 86 -13.07 0.77 0.86
C TYR A 86 -12.41 0.90 2.24
N TYR A 87 -11.72 2.02 2.51
CA TYR A 87 -11.07 2.30 3.77
C TYR A 87 -12.08 2.44 4.93
N SER A 88 -13.19 3.15 4.69
CA SER A 88 -14.25 3.33 5.68
C SER A 88 -14.95 2.01 6.04
N GLU A 89 -15.14 1.13 5.05
CA GLU A 89 -15.71 -0.19 5.28
C GLU A 89 -14.75 -1.09 6.09
N LEU A 90 -13.44 -1.04 5.83
CA LEU A 90 -12.46 -1.77 6.66
C LEU A 90 -12.50 -1.34 8.13
N GLN A 91 -12.57 -0.04 8.37
CA GLN A 91 -12.68 0.50 9.73
C GLN A 91 -13.96 0.01 10.40
N THR A 92 -15.08 -0.01 9.65
CA THR A 92 -16.37 -0.53 10.13
C THR A 92 -16.29 -2.02 10.45
N MET A 93 -15.70 -2.83 9.59
CA MET A 93 -15.51 -4.27 9.81
C MET A 93 -14.70 -4.56 11.07
N ALA A 94 -13.56 -3.88 11.25
CA ALA A 94 -12.73 -4.04 12.44
C ALA A 94 -13.48 -3.62 13.72
N HIS A 95 -14.26 -2.53 13.64
CA HIS A 95 -15.09 -2.07 14.76
C HIS A 95 -16.19 -3.07 15.13
N VAL A 96 -16.95 -3.56 14.14
CA VAL A 96 -18.04 -4.54 14.33
C VAL A 96 -17.50 -5.87 14.87
N ALA A 97 -16.32 -6.30 14.41
CA ALA A 97 -15.64 -7.49 14.91
C ALA A 97 -15.04 -7.31 16.31
N GLY A 98 -15.08 -6.09 16.88
CA GLY A 98 -14.55 -5.78 18.21
C GLY A 98 -13.03 -5.85 18.31
N HIS A 99 -12.31 -5.65 17.21
CA HIS A 99 -10.84 -5.66 17.21
C HIS A 99 -10.30 -4.45 17.98
N THR A 100 -9.49 -4.70 19.02
CA THR A 100 -8.98 -3.63 19.90
C THR A 100 -7.54 -3.25 19.59
N HIS A 101 -6.79 -4.10 18.89
CA HIS A 101 -5.37 -3.88 18.61
C HIS A 101 -5.11 -3.27 17.24
N ILE A 102 -6.11 -3.27 16.36
CA ILE A 102 -6.00 -2.75 14.99
C ILE A 102 -6.30 -1.26 14.96
N LYS A 103 -5.37 -0.52 14.39
CA LYS A 103 -5.48 0.92 14.11
C LYS A 103 -5.33 1.13 12.61
N PHE A 104 -5.90 2.22 12.12
CA PHE A 104 -5.82 2.59 10.71
C PHE A 104 -5.14 3.94 10.58
N ASP A 105 -4.29 4.06 9.58
CA ASP A 105 -3.63 5.31 9.23
C ASP A 105 -3.47 5.40 7.71
N ARG A 106 -3.20 6.61 7.21
CA ARG A 106 -3.08 6.88 5.79
C ARG A 106 -2.20 8.10 5.52
N LEU A 107 -1.81 8.25 4.27
CA LEU A 107 -0.87 9.29 3.87
C LEU A 107 -1.36 10.71 4.19
N GLU A 108 -2.66 10.94 4.06
CA GLU A 108 -3.31 12.22 4.32
C GLU A 108 -3.10 12.73 5.76
N THR A 109 -2.79 11.85 6.72
CA THR A 109 -2.44 12.25 8.09
C THR A 109 -1.10 13.00 8.18
N TYR A 110 -0.20 12.79 7.21
CA TYR A 110 1.20 13.26 7.24
C TYR A 110 1.55 14.27 6.14
N THR A 111 0.56 14.67 5.36
CA THR A 111 0.67 15.60 4.23
C THR A 111 -0.38 16.69 4.35
N THR A 112 -0.08 17.85 3.79
CA THR A 112 -0.99 19.02 3.83
C THR A 112 -1.44 19.46 2.44
N SER A 113 -0.74 18.98 1.41
CA SER A 113 -1.05 19.22 0.00
C SER A 113 -2.28 18.43 -0.46
N SER A 114 -2.96 18.97 -1.47
CA SER A 114 -3.97 18.24 -2.25
C SER A 114 -3.37 17.09 -3.08
N ASP A 115 -2.05 17.13 -3.32
CA ASP A 115 -1.27 16.02 -3.87
C ASP A 115 -0.20 15.53 -2.87
N PRO A 116 -0.58 14.61 -1.96
CA PRO A 116 0.33 13.98 -1.02
C PRO A 116 1.52 13.26 -1.66
N ASN A 117 1.35 12.68 -2.85
CA ASN A 117 2.43 11.98 -3.53
C ASN A 117 3.52 12.94 -3.98
N GLN A 118 3.12 14.05 -4.61
CA GLN A 118 4.08 15.08 -5.01
C GLN A 118 4.78 15.71 -3.81
N GLU A 119 4.04 15.92 -2.70
CA GLU A 119 4.63 16.41 -1.46
C GLU A 119 5.71 15.47 -0.92
N LEU A 120 5.44 14.16 -0.85
CA LEU A 120 6.44 13.17 -0.42
C LEU A 120 7.64 13.11 -1.36
N LEU A 121 7.41 13.13 -2.67
CA LEU A 121 8.48 13.07 -3.67
C LEU A 121 9.47 14.22 -3.49
N VAL A 122 8.97 15.44 -3.29
CA VAL A 122 9.81 16.62 -3.06
C VAL A 122 10.46 16.57 -1.67
N ARG A 123 9.68 16.21 -0.63
CA ARG A 123 10.15 16.18 0.76
C ARG A 123 11.34 15.26 0.95
N TYR A 124 11.35 14.12 0.26
CA TYR A 124 12.42 13.12 0.32
C TYR A 124 13.32 13.10 -0.92
N GLU A 125 13.29 14.19 -1.72
CA GLU A 125 14.12 14.40 -2.91
C GLU A 125 14.06 13.26 -3.96
N CYS A 126 12.97 12.49 -3.92
CA CYS A 126 12.74 11.40 -4.84
C CYS A 126 12.36 11.91 -6.24
N ASP A 127 11.81 13.13 -6.35
CA ASP A 127 11.50 13.80 -7.62
C ASP A 127 12.74 14.03 -8.51
N LYS A 128 13.92 14.09 -7.92
CA LYS A 128 15.20 14.34 -8.60
C LYS A 128 15.95 13.06 -9.02
N ILE A 129 15.42 11.87 -8.71
CA ILE A 129 16.10 10.60 -8.99
C ILE A 129 16.18 10.36 -10.49
N ASP A 130 17.40 10.15 -11.00
CA ASP A 130 17.61 9.64 -12.35
C ASP A 130 17.28 8.14 -12.38
N MET A 131 16.03 7.83 -12.70
CA MET A 131 15.54 6.45 -12.80
C MET A 131 16.31 5.62 -13.83
N LYS A 132 16.86 6.22 -14.89
CA LYS A 132 17.63 5.47 -15.89
C LYS A 132 18.97 5.03 -15.29
N LYS A 133 19.63 5.94 -14.55
CA LYS A 133 20.86 5.63 -13.83
C LYS A 133 20.61 4.59 -12.73
N LEU A 134 19.58 4.79 -11.89
CA LEU A 134 19.21 3.86 -10.83
C LEU A 134 18.99 2.44 -11.34
N LEU A 135 18.16 2.27 -12.38
CA LEU A 135 17.85 0.95 -12.94
C LEU A 135 19.03 0.30 -13.69
N LYS A 136 20.07 1.07 -14.01
CA LYS A 136 21.31 0.55 -14.60
C LYS A 136 22.29 0.08 -13.52
N GLU A 137 22.34 0.78 -12.39
CA GLU A 137 23.34 0.57 -11.35
C GLU A 137 22.87 -0.38 -10.24
N ASP A 138 21.55 -0.54 -10.05
CA ASP A 138 20.96 -1.39 -9.02
C ASP A 138 20.14 -2.53 -9.63
N GLU A 139 20.68 -3.75 -9.56
CA GLU A 139 20.03 -4.97 -10.07
C GLU A 139 18.72 -5.29 -9.33
N GLY A 140 18.64 -4.99 -8.03
CA GLY A 140 17.44 -5.19 -7.22
C GLY A 140 16.31 -4.27 -7.66
N MET A 141 16.62 -2.99 -7.88
CA MET A 141 15.65 -2.03 -8.41
C MET A 141 15.23 -2.37 -9.84
N LEU A 142 16.15 -2.87 -10.66
CA LEU A 142 15.82 -3.37 -12.00
C LEU A 142 14.86 -4.58 -11.94
N ALA A 143 15.06 -5.49 -10.98
CA ALA A 143 14.15 -6.61 -10.76
C ALA A 143 12.75 -6.12 -10.32
N THR A 144 12.68 -5.18 -9.37
CA THR A 144 11.42 -4.55 -8.93
C THR A 144 10.70 -3.87 -10.09
N TYR A 145 11.43 -3.11 -10.91
CA TYR A 145 10.89 -2.47 -12.11
C TYR A 145 10.25 -3.46 -13.09
N ARG A 146 10.94 -4.58 -13.35
CA ARG A 146 10.42 -5.65 -14.22
C ARG A 146 9.18 -6.31 -13.62
N GLY A 147 9.14 -6.48 -12.29
CA GLY A 147 7.99 -6.98 -11.55
C GLY A 147 6.77 -6.07 -11.71
N PHE A 148 6.91 -4.78 -11.37
CA PHE A 148 5.82 -3.81 -11.51
C PHE A 148 5.34 -3.65 -12.94
N ARG A 149 6.26 -3.60 -13.91
CA ARG A 149 5.86 -3.52 -15.32
C ARG A 149 5.00 -4.71 -15.72
N ARG A 150 5.38 -5.93 -15.34
CA ARG A 150 4.57 -7.15 -15.61
C ARG A 150 3.22 -7.10 -14.93
N PHE A 151 3.18 -6.64 -13.67
CA PHE A 151 1.95 -6.46 -12.91
C PHE A 151 1.01 -5.47 -13.61
N ILE A 152 1.50 -4.26 -13.93
CA ILE A 152 0.73 -3.20 -14.61
C ILE A 152 0.18 -3.69 -15.95
N THR A 153 1.01 -4.33 -16.78
CA THR A 153 0.56 -4.85 -18.08
C THR A 153 -0.60 -5.84 -17.94
N LYS A 154 -0.56 -6.72 -16.92
CA LYS A 154 -1.61 -7.72 -16.69
C LYS A 154 -2.86 -7.13 -16.05
N ASP A 155 -2.69 -6.35 -14.98
CA ASP A 155 -3.79 -5.89 -14.13
C ASP A 155 -4.59 -4.75 -14.76
N LEU A 156 -3.95 -3.99 -15.66
CA LEU A 156 -4.59 -2.91 -16.42
C LEU A 156 -4.91 -3.34 -17.85
N SER A 157 -5.09 -4.64 -18.12
CA SER A 157 -5.38 -5.19 -19.45
C SER A 157 -6.48 -4.42 -20.21
N HIS A 158 -7.54 -4.05 -19.49
CA HIS A 158 -8.66 -3.25 -19.98
C HIS A 158 -8.26 -1.84 -20.44
N LYS A 159 -7.25 -1.21 -19.84
CA LYS A 159 -6.75 0.12 -20.24
C LYS A 159 -5.99 0.08 -21.58
N TRP A 160 -5.53 -1.09 -22.01
CA TRP A 160 -4.70 -1.22 -23.21
C TRP A 160 -5.49 -1.54 -24.48
N VAL A 161 -6.81 -1.65 -24.41
CA VAL A 161 -7.66 -1.96 -25.57
C VAL A 161 -7.47 -0.90 -26.65
N GLY A 162 -7.08 -1.34 -27.86
CA GLY A 162 -6.81 -0.45 -28.99
C GLY A 162 -5.39 0.13 -29.05
N MET A 163 -4.52 -0.14 -28.05
CA MET A 163 -3.12 0.30 -28.08
C MET A 163 -2.22 -0.69 -28.82
N SER A 164 -1.16 -0.16 -29.44
CA SER A 164 -0.08 -1.02 -29.97
C SER A 164 0.74 -1.64 -28.84
N LYS A 165 1.36 -2.80 -29.09
CA LYS A 165 2.25 -3.45 -28.11
C LYS A 165 3.36 -2.52 -27.62
N THR A 166 3.94 -1.72 -28.53
CA THR A 166 5.00 -0.76 -28.20
C THR A 166 4.50 0.38 -27.31
N ALA A 167 3.29 0.90 -27.57
CA ALA A 167 2.70 1.95 -26.74
C ALA A 167 2.38 1.42 -25.34
N MET A 168 1.79 0.23 -25.25
CA MET A 168 1.51 -0.46 -23.98
C MET A 168 2.79 -0.67 -23.15
N ASP A 169 3.85 -1.18 -23.79
CA ASP A 169 5.13 -1.42 -23.13
C ASP A 169 5.77 -0.13 -22.58
N LYS A 170 5.64 0.97 -23.32
CA LYS A 170 6.14 2.28 -22.92
C LYS A 170 5.37 2.82 -21.70
N GLU A 171 4.04 2.79 -21.75
CA GLU A 171 3.21 3.29 -20.64
C GLU A 171 3.38 2.44 -19.38
N ALA A 172 3.39 1.11 -19.49
CA ALA A 172 3.68 0.23 -18.36
C ALA A 172 5.07 0.48 -17.76
N GLY A 173 6.07 0.80 -18.60
CA GLY A 173 7.39 1.20 -18.14
C GLY A 173 7.41 2.54 -17.39
N ASN A 174 6.65 3.53 -17.86
CA ASN A 174 6.55 4.83 -17.17
C ASN A 174 5.86 4.68 -15.82
N ALA A 175 4.73 3.97 -15.78
CA ALA A 175 4.00 3.66 -14.56
C ALA A 175 4.87 2.90 -13.54
N ALA A 176 5.64 1.90 -13.99
CA ALA A 176 6.52 1.13 -13.10
C ALA A 176 7.64 2.00 -12.48
N LYS A 177 8.20 2.96 -13.23
CA LYS A 177 9.19 3.91 -12.67
C LYS A 177 8.56 4.79 -11.61
N LEU A 178 7.36 5.32 -11.88
CA LEU A 178 6.63 6.17 -10.94
C LEU A 178 6.29 5.39 -9.65
N MET A 179 5.87 4.12 -9.77
CA MET A 179 5.63 3.26 -8.61
C MET A 179 6.88 3.08 -7.76
N ILE A 180 8.06 2.89 -8.35
CA ILE A 180 9.33 2.79 -7.59
C ILE A 180 9.62 4.10 -6.89
N GLN A 181 9.55 5.21 -7.62
CA GLN A 181 9.89 6.54 -7.10
C GLN A 181 9.00 6.92 -5.91
N ARG A 182 7.69 6.65 -6.00
CA ARG A 182 6.76 6.87 -4.89
C ARG A 182 6.97 5.88 -3.74
N ASN A 183 7.27 4.62 -4.02
CA ASN A 183 7.64 3.64 -2.98
C ASN A 183 8.88 4.07 -2.19
N MET A 184 9.89 4.62 -2.87
CA MET A 184 11.10 5.13 -2.23
C MET A 184 10.74 6.29 -1.28
N ALA A 185 9.97 7.27 -1.75
CA ALA A 185 9.52 8.37 -0.92
C ALA A 185 8.64 7.92 0.25
N PHE A 186 7.79 6.92 0.04
CA PHE A 186 6.91 6.37 1.07
C PHE A 186 7.65 5.57 2.16
N SER A 187 8.75 4.91 1.79
CA SER A 187 9.50 4.02 2.69
C SER A 187 10.66 4.71 3.43
N THR A 188 10.84 6.02 3.22
CA THR A 188 11.90 6.83 3.84
C THR A 188 11.50 7.30 5.22
#